data_AF-A0A7C8ZXE2-F1
#
_entry.id   AF-A0A7C8ZXE2-F1
#
_cell.length_a   1.000
_cell.length_b   1.000
_cell.length_c   1.000
_cell.angle_alpha   90.00
_cell.angle_beta   90.00
_cell.angle_gamma   90.00
#
_symmetry.space_group_name_H-M   'P 1'
#
loop_
_entity.id
_entity.type
_entity.pdbx_description
1 polymer ?
#
loop_
_entity_poly.entity_id
_entity_poly.type
_entity_poly.pdbx_seq_one_letter_code
_entity_poly.pdbx_strand_id
1 'polypeptide(L)'
;MSMGCHTIGLERYCPGERVLCLSWGSLRSNLNRICRVCYTVAPLTQGAGSNKFVRLHQTLSEKIPPCHSLWRTNSVPVDLEEQSLSGAPDIGDDGTDSDDQLARPLSSEELKAMLADSERAKLLTKLSEANQQNRFLKRQLQGKEDALIHFKTELAVVEQEMKVLVALADEIAKAGIPEGSRKINGKFIQSHLLSRLEVVQKKLQGQIKDVDAAQSKEVPVVWIGMAESVQVMGSFDGWSQGEHLSPEYTGSYTKFSTTLLLRPGRYEIKFLVDGEWQISPEFPTVGEGVMKNNLLVVE
;
A
#
# COMPACT_ATOMS: atom_id res chain seq x y z
N MET A 1 5.65 -71.43 -42.07
CA MET A 1 6.60 -71.50 -43.21
C MET A 1 6.14 -70.44 -44.20
N SER A 2 6.70 -69.22 -44.16
CA SER A 2 7.84 -68.72 -44.98
C SER A 2 7.65 -68.99 -46.48
N MET A 3 7.87 -68.11 -47.45
CA MET A 3 8.52 -66.77 -47.60
C MET A 3 8.25 -66.38 -49.09
N GLY A 4 8.33 -65.15 -49.62
CA GLY A 4 8.80 -63.85 -49.12
C GLY A 4 8.88 -62.81 -50.26
N CYS A 5 9.22 -61.57 -49.86
CA CYS A 5 9.96 -60.49 -50.59
C CYS A 5 9.31 -59.82 -51.84
N HIS A 6 9.48 -58.54 -52.17
CA HIS A 6 10.02 -57.31 -51.55
C HIS A 6 9.77 -56.11 -52.51
N THR A 7 9.48 -54.92 -51.94
CA THR A 7 9.93 -53.54 -52.32
C THR A 7 9.50 -52.78 -53.61
N ILE A 8 9.52 -51.45 -53.44
CA ILE A 8 9.68 -50.30 -54.39
C ILE A 8 8.35 -49.72 -54.94
N GLY A 9 8.02 -48.42 -54.92
CA GLY A 9 8.68 -47.18 -54.50
C GLY A 9 7.96 -45.94 -55.10
N LEU A 10 8.23 -44.75 -54.52
CA LEU A 10 7.92 -43.36 -54.99
C LEU A 10 6.41 -43.00 -55.12
N GLU A 11 5.92 -41.79 -54.81
CA GLU A 11 6.42 -40.47 -55.20
C GLU A 11 5.83 -39.32 -54.34
N ARG A 12 6.46 -38.15 -54.45
CA ARG A 12 6.36 -36.95 -53.59
C ARG A 12 5.25 -35.99 -54.02
N TYR A 13 4.74 -35.17 -53.10
CA TYR A 13 4.49 -33.74 -53.40
C TYR A 13 4.46 -32.87 -52.13
N CYS A 14 5.34 -31.86 -52.08
CA CYS A 14 5.23 -30.61 -51.32
C CYS A 14 5.14 -29.48 -52.36
N PRO A 15 4.39 -28.39 -52.11
CA PRO A 15 5.02 -27.15 -51.59
C PRO A 15 4.11 -26.41 -50.56
N GLY A 16 4.65 -25.81 -49.48
CA GLY A 16 4.89 -24.35 -49.34
C GLY A 16 3.58 -23.59 -48.99
N GLU A 17 3.39 -22.84 -47.90
CA GLU A 17 4.23 -21.86 -47.21
C GLU A 17 3.73 -21.56 -45.77
N ARG A 18 4.58 -20.85 -45.02
CA ARG A 18 4.61 -20.60 -43.56
C ARG A 18 3.50 -19.69 -43.03
N VAL A 19 2.97 -20.01 -41.84
CA VAL A 19 2.68 -19.01 -40.79
C VAL A 19 3.02 -19.56 -39.40
N LEU A 20 4.01 -18.92 -38.78
CA LEU A 20 4.35 -18.79 -37.36
C LEU A 20 3.70 -19.77 -36.36
N CYS A 21 4.45 -20.82 -36.01
CA CYS A 21 4.23 -21.56 -34.77
C CYS A 21 4.98 -20.82 -33.64
N LEU A 22 4.28 -19.95 -32.90
CA LEU A 22 4.80 -19.47 -31.63
C LEU A 22 4.57 -20.58 -30.59
N SER A 23 5.68 -21.11 -30.10
CA SER A 23 5.70 -22.08 -29.02
C SER A 23 4.97 -21.52 -27.79
N TRP A 24 4.07 -22.33 -27.22
CA TRP A 24 3.51 -22.17 -25.89
C TRP A 24 4.59 -22.41 -24.81
N GLY A 25 5.59 -21.54 -24.81
CA GLY A 25 6.80 -21.68 -24.00
C GLY A 25 7.38 -20.33 -23.60
N SER A 26 6.54 -19.38 -23.18
CA SER A 26 7.00 -18.21 -22.42
C SER A 26 5.84 -17.53 -21.70
N LEU A 27 5.26 -18.23 -20.70
CA LEU A 27 4.42 -17.58 -19.69
C LEU A 27 4.46 -18.34 -18.36
N ARG A 28 5.65 -18.89 -18.02
CA ARG A 28 5.89 -19.61 -16.76
C ARG A 28 7.13 -19.12 -16.01
N SER A 29 7.55 -17.88 -16.27
CA SER A 29 8.70 -17.26 -15.62
C SER A 29 8.38 -15.86 -15.10
N ASN A 30 7.29 -15.73 -14.34
CA ASN A 30 7.12 -14.59 -13.41
C ASN A 30 6.20 -14.91 -12.20
N LEU A 31 6.01 -16.20 -11.91
CA LEU A 31 5.20 -16.68 -10.76
C LEU A 31 6.03 -17.40 -9.69
N ASN A 32 7.37 -17.42 -9.81
CA ASN A 32 8.26 -18.15 -8.89
C ASN A 32 9.03 -17.25 -7.91
N ARG A 33 8.52 -16.06 -7.57
CA ARG A 33 9.14 -15.20 -6.53
C ARG A 33 8.19 -14.70 -5.45
N ILE A 34 7.06 -15.38 -5.27
CA ILE A 34 6.15 -15.16 -4.15
C ILE A 34 6.08 -16.46 -3.34
N CYS A 35 6.24 -16.30 -2.03
CA CYS A 35 6.46 -17.32 -1.01
C CYS A 35 5.77 -18.67 -1.25
N ARG A 36 6.58 -19.73 -1.21
CA ARG A 36 6.18 -21.14 -1.14
C ARG A 36 5.48 -21.37 0.21
N VAL A 37 4.15 -21.31 0.23
CA VAL A 37 3.36 -21.82 1.36
C VAL A 37 3.32 -23.35 1.23
N CYS A 38 4.13 -24.04 2.03
CA CYS A 38 4.09 -25.50 2.13
C CYS A 38 2.88 -25.90 2.98
N TYR A 39 1.85 -26.48 2.36
CA TYR A 39 0.86 -27.26 3.08
C TYR A 39 1.30 -28.72 3.10
N THR A 40 1.57 -29.26 4.28
CA THR A 40 1.64 -30.71 4.51
C THR A 40 0.21 -31.21 4.66
N VAL A 41 -0.30 -31.93 3.66
CA VAL A 41 -1.61 -32.60 3.74
C VAL A 41 -1.39 -33.96 4.39
N ALA A 42 -1.82 -34.12 5.64
CA ALA A 42 -2.01 -35.43 6.26
C ALA A 42 -3.47 -35.87 6.04
N PRO A 43 -3.74 -37.10 5.57
CA PRO A 43 -5.10 -37.60 5.46
C PRO A 43 -5.57 -38.07 6.84
N LEU A 44 -6.65 -37.49 7.36
CA LEU A 44 -7.37 -38.08 8.50
C LEU A 44 -8.84 -38.28 8.14
N THR A 45 -9.31 -39.48 8.44
CA THR A 45 -10.59 -40.06 8.05
C THR A 45 -11.78 -39.45 8.80
N GLN A 46 -12.92 -39.64 8.15
CA GLN A 46 -14.25 -39.11 8.43
C GLN A 46 -14.79 -39.53 9.82
N GLY A 47 -15.27 -38.56 10.59
CA GLY A 47 -16.00 -38.78 11.84
C GLY A 47 -16.98 -37.64 12.10
N ALA A 48 -18.27 -37.97 12.17
CA ALA A 48 -19.39 -37.06 12.35
C ALA A 48 -19.38 -36.35 13.71
N GLY A 49 -19.81 -35.08 13.75
CA GLY A 49 -20.11 -34.39 15.02
C GLY A 49 -20.10 -32.87 14.89
N SER A 50 -21.26 -32.26 15.12
CA SER A 50 -21.54 -30.82 15.16
C SER A 50 -20.57 -30.01 16.03
N ASN A 51 -20.10 -28.85 15.55
CA ASN A 51 -19.44 -27.86 16.41
C ASN A 51 -20.01 -26.44 16.22
N LYS A 52 -20.49 -25.90 17.34
CA LYS A 52 -20.79 -24.48 17.58
C LYS A 52 -19.45 -23.72 17.59
N PHE A 53 -19.37 -22.59 16.89
CA PHE A 53 -18.19 -21.72 16.94
C PHE A 53 -18.21 -20.88 18.23
N VAL A 54 -17.33 -21.21 19.17
CA VAL A 54 -16.89 -20.33 20.26
C VAL A 54 -15.65 -19.58 19.77
N ARG A 55 -15.69 -18.25 19.79
CA ARG A 55 -14.60 -17.37 19.36
C ARG A 55 -13.59 -17.22 20.50
N LEU A 56 -12.45 -17.90 20.40
CA LEU A 56 -11.27 -17.61 21.20
C LEU A 56 -10.34 -16.69 20.39
N HIS A 57 -10.09 -15.48 20.90
CA HIS A 57 -9.00 -14.64 20.42
C HIS A 57 -7.69 -15.20 20.98
N GLN A 58 -6.79 -15.66 20.10
CA GLN A 58 -5.42 -16.00 20.48
C GLN A 58 -4.46 -15.20 19.60
N THR A 59 -3.77 -14.25 20.22
CA THR A 59 -2.72 -13.43 19.63
C THR A 59 -1.44 -14.24 19.54
N LEU A 60 -0.98 -14.55 18.33
CA LEU A 60 0.35 -15.11 18.07
C LEU A 60 1.31 -13.98 17.70
N SER A 61 2.23 -13.69 18.61
CA SER A 61 3.42 -12.86 18.38
C SER A 61 4.52 -13.77 17.81
N GLU A 62 4.68 -13.80 16.49
CA GLU A 62 5.84 -14.45 15.87
C GLU A 62 7.01 -13.46 15.74
N LYS A 63 8.14 -13.81 16.36
CA LYS A 63 9.44 -13.17 16.18
C LYS A 63 10.06 -13.66 14.86
N ILE A 64 10.33 -12.75 13.93
CA ILE A 64 11.07 -13.03 12.69
C ILE A 64 12.58 -12.83 12.94
N PRO A 65 13.48 -13.74 12.54
CA PRO A 65 14.93 -13.60 12.74
C PRO A 65 15.55 -12.57 11.76
N PRO A 66 16.72 -11.96 12.09
CA PRO A 66 17.30 -10.91 11.27
C PRO A 66 17.94 -11.49 10.01
N CYS A 67 17.49 -11.04 8.84
CA CYS A 67 18.13 -11.35 7.56
C CYS A 67 19.22 -10.31 7.30
N HIS A 68 20.49 -10.68 7.53
CA HIS A 68 21.63 -9.90 7.07
C HIS A 68 21.70 -9.97 5.54
N SER A 69 21.33 -8.88 4.86
CA SER A 69 21.74 -8.65 3.47
C SER A 69 22.90 -7.66 3.49
N LEU A 70 24.06 -8.09 2.99
CA LEU A 70 25.20 -7.21 2.74
C LEU A 70 24.87 -6.30 1.57
N TRP A 71 24.59 -5.03 1.85
CA TRP A 71 24.53 -3.99 0.82
C TRP A 71 25.95 -3.51 0.57
N ARG A 72 26.52 -3.94 -0.57
CA ARG A 72 27.74 -3.37 -1.12
C ARG A 72 27.38 -2.00 -1.69
N THR A 73 27.74 -0.93 -1.00
CA THR A 73 27.64 0.44 -1.49
C THR A 73 28.73 0.69 -2.52
N ASN A 74 28.34 0.87 -3.80
CA ASN A 74 29.20 1.55 -4.76
C ASN A 74 28.97 3.06 -4.59
N SER A 75 29.88 3.73 -3.91
CA SER A 75 30.00 5.19 -3.92
C SER A 75 31.18 5.55 -4.82
N VAL A 76 30.90 6.26 -5.91
CA VAL A 76 31.90 6.88 -6.79
C VAL A 76 32.49 8.09 -6.04
N PRO A 77 33.82 8.25 -5.93
CA PRO A 77 34.40 9.47 -5.38
C PRO A 77 34.33 10.59 -6.43
N VAL A 78 33.84 11.75 -6.03
CA VAL A 78 34.00 13.00 -6.77
C VAL A 78 35.34 13.59 -6.30
N ASP A 79 36.32 13.65 -7.20
CA ASP A 79 37.56 14.39 -7.01
C ASP A 79 37.25 15.88 -6.83
N LEU A 80 37.69 16.44 -5.71
CA LEU A 80 37.79 17.89 -5.52
C LEU A 80 39.29 18.19 -5.35
N GLU A 81 39.94 18.58 -6.45
CA GLU A 81 41.30 19.09 -6.43
C GLU A 81 41.33 20.44 -5.70
N GLU A 82 41.89 20.48 -4.48
CA GLU A 82 42.42 21.72 -3.92
C GLU A 82 43.93 21.77 -4.18
N GLN A 83 44.32 22.81 -4.91
CA GLN A 83 45.66 23.06 -5.42
C GLN A 83 46.59 23.49 -4.28
N SER A 84 47.66 22.73 -4.07
CA SER A 84 48.84 23.15 -3.32
C SER A 84 49.57 24.28 -4.06
N LEU A 85 49.72 25.44 -3.41
CA LEU A 85 50.71 26.46 -3.78
C LEU A 85 51.79 26.54 -2.70
N SER A 86 52.98 26.08 -3.05
CA SER A 86 54.22 26.23 -2.29
C SER A 86 54.77 27.65 -2.44
N GLY A 87 55.10 28.29 -1.32
CA GLY A 87 55.96 29.47 -1.26
C GLY A 87 56.70 29.51 0.07
N ALA A 88 57.99 29.21 0.05
CA ALA A 88 58.90 29.50 1.17
C ALA A 88 59.14 31.02 1.27
N PRO A 89 59.48 31.54 2.46
CA PRO A 89 60.91 31.69 2.72
C PRO A 89 61.37 31.31 4.13
N ASP A 90 62.65 30.99 4.13
CA ASP A 90 63.57 30.61 5.19
C ASP A 90 63.95 31.81 6.07
N ILE A 91 63.82 31.70 7.42
CA ILE A 91 64.63 32.42 8.43
C ILE A 91 64.71 31.55 9.72
N GLY A 92 65.87 30.95 9.95
CA GLY A 92 66.74 31.16 11.13
C GLY A 92 66.25 30.83 12.55
N ASP A 93 66.89 29.81 13.11
CA ASP A 93 67.60 29.80 14.42
C ASP A 93 66.80 29.78 15.74
N ASP A 94 66.84 28.64 16.43
CA ASP A 94 67.59 28.41 17.69
C ASP A 94 66.94 27.27 18.48
N GLY A 95 67.77 26.40 19.04
CA GLY A 95 67.34 25.17 19.70
C GLY A 95 66.91 25.38 21.15
N THR A 96 66.00 24.53 21.65
CA THR A 96 66.17 23.89 22.97
C THR A 96 65.08 22.85 23.24
N ASP A 97 65.56 21.77 23.84
CA ASP A 97 64.92 20.83 24.76
C ASP A 97 63.67 20.03 24.39
N SER A 98 63.88 18.73 24.55
CA SER A 98 62.87 17.71 24.80
C SER A 98 62.17 18.04 26.12
N ASP A 99 60.84 18.11 26.14
CA ASP A 99 60.03 17.35 27.09
C ASP A 99 58.52 17.53 26.88
N ASP A 100 57.83 16.40 26.99
CA ASP A 100 56.44 16.25 27.41
C ASP A 100 55.32 16.95 26.63
N GLN A 101 54.75 16.21 25.68
CA GLN A 101 53.33 16.29 25.34
C GLN A 101 52.47 15.92 26.57
N LEU A 102 52.26 16.85 27.50
CA LEU A 102 51.26 16.71 28.55
C LEU A 102 49.94 17.32 28.07
N ALA A 103 49.00 16.45 27.70
CA ALA A 103 47.61 16.82 27.44
C ALA A 103 47.04 17.63 28.62
N ARG A 104 46.71 18.91 28.37
CA ARG A 104 46.01 19.74 29.35
C ARG A 104 44.67 19.07 29.68
N PRO A 105 44.33 18.84 30.96
CA PRO A 105 43.04 18.27 31.31
C PRO A 105 41.92 19.19 30.82
N LEU A 106 41.00 18.62 30.02
CA LEU A 106 39.84 19.33 29.49
C LEU A 106 39.08 20.02 30.63
N SER A 107 38.74 21.29 30.42
CA SER A 107 37.94 22.06 31.36
C SER A 107 36.53 21.44 31.50
N SER A 108 35.89 21.65 32.66
CA SER A 108 34.53 21.14 32.89
C SER A 108 33.52 21.63 31.85
N GLU A 109 33.75 22.79 31.22
CA GLU A 109 32.88 23.36 30.19
C GLU A 109 33.05 22.62 28.86
N GLU A 110 34.29 22.31 28.47
CA GLU A 110 34.60 21.49 27.29
C GLU A 110 34.03 20.08 27.41
N LEU A 111 34.12 19.47 28.60
CA LEU A 111 33.52 18.15 28.85
C LEU A 111 31.99 18.17 28.76
N LYS A 112 31.34 19.22 29.27
CA LYS A 112 29.88 19.39 29.15
C LYS A 112 29.46 19.59 27.69
N ALA A 113 30.24 20.37 26.93
CA ALA A 113 30.00 20.58 25.50
C ALA A 113 30.13 19.26 24.72
N MET A 114 31.20 18.49 24.95
CA MET A 114 31.38 17.18 24.33
C MET A 114 30.27 16.18 24.66
N LEU A 115 29.80 16.15 25.92
CA LEU A 115 28.66 15.32 26.31
C LEU A 115 27.40 15.76 25.57
N ALA A 116 27.11 17.06 25.51
CA ALA A 116 25.97 17.59 24.77
C ALA A 116 26.03 17.24 23.28
N ASP A 117 27.21 17.32 22.67
CA ASP A 117 27.41 16.96 21.26
C ASP A 117 27.24 15.45 21.02
N SER A 118 27.72 14.62 21.96
CA SER A 118 27.50 13.17 21.90
C SER A 118 26.01 12.81 22.01
N GLU A 119 25.25 13.50 22.85
CA GLU A 119 23.80 13.30 22.98
C GLU A 119 23.05 13.84 21.75
N ARG A 120 23.42 15.01 21.22
CA ARG A 120 22.89 15.53 19.95
C ARG A 120 23.12 14.54 18.81
N ALA A 121 24.32 13.99 18.69
CA ALA A 121 24.64 12.99 17.66
C ALA A 121 23.73 11.76 17.77
N LYS A 122 23.52 11.22 18.99
CA LYS A 122 22.58 10.11 19.23
C LYS A 122 21.15 10.47 18.82
N LEU A 123 20.68 11.68 19.15
CA LEU A 123 19.35 12.14 18.77
C LEU A 123 19.20 12.28 17.25
N LEU A 124 20.21 12.82 16.57
CA LEU A 124 20.22 12.93 15.11
C LEU A 124 20.17 11.56 14.44
N THR A 125 20.93 10.58 14.95
CA THR A 125 20.87 9.19 14.46
C THR A 125 19.45 8.63 14.63
N LYS A 126 18.86 8.72 15.81
CA LYS A 126 17.49 8.24 16.06
C LYS A 126 16.45 8.93 15.18
N LEU A 127 16.57 10.25 14.99
CA LEU A 127 15.68 11.01 14.12
C LEU A 127 15.82 10.58 12.66
N SER A 128 17.05 10.33 12.19
CA SER A 128 17.31 9.82 10.85
C SER A 128 16.73 8.42 10.63
N GLU A 129 16.88 7.53 11.61
CA GLU A 129 16.32 6.17 11.59
C GLU A 129 14.79 6.19 11.57
N ALA A 130 14.17 7.00 12.44
CA ALA A 130 12.71 7.17 12.48
C ALA A 130 12.19 7.74 11.15
N ASN A 131 12.88 8.72 10.56
CA ASN A 131 12.52 9.27 9.26
C ASN A 131 12.66 8.24 8.12
N GLN A 132 13.68 7.38 8.16
CA GLN A 132 13.83 6.29 7.19
C GLN A 132 12.68 5.29 7.32
N GLN A 133 12.31 4.91 8.54
CA GLN A 133 11.18 4.02 8.82
C GLN A 133 9.86 4.64 8.33
N ASN A 134 9.61 5.92 8.62
CA ASN A 134 8.42 6.63 8.14
C ASN A 134 8.33 6.64 6.61
N ARG A 135 9.44 6.93 5.92
CA ARG A 135 9.49 6.87 4.45
C ARG A 135 9.23 5.46 3.92
N PHE A 136 9.73 4.44 4.59
CA PHE A 136 9.49 3.06 4.21
C PHE A 136 8.02 2.66 4.37
N LEU A 137 7.42 2.96 5.52
CA LEU A 137 6.00 2.67 5.80
C LEU A 137 5.07 3.42 4.83
N LYS A 138 5.34 4.69 4.55
CA LYS A 138 4.58 5.47 3.55
C LYS A 138 4.60 4.81 2.17
N ARG A 139 5.77 4.34 1.71
CA ARG A 139 5.88 3.62 0.43
C ARG A 139 5.14 2.29 0.44
N GLN A 140 5.18 1.55 1.54
CA GLN A 140 4.42 0.30 1.66
C GLN A 140 2.91 0.55 1.61
N LEU A 141 2.43 1.57 2.31
CA LEU A 141 1.02 1.95 2.32
C LEU A 141 0.57 2.33 0.91
N GLN A 142 1.33 3.20 0.23
CA GLN A 142 1.05 3.60 -1.15
C GLN A 142 1.00 2.39 -2.09
N GLY A 143 1.99 1.50 -2.03
CA GLY A 143 2.00 0.30 -2.87
C GLY A 143 0.82 -0.66 -2.58
N LYS A 144 0.30 -0.68 -1.36
CA LYS A 144 -0.92 -1.45 -1.02
C LYS A 144 -2.18 -0.79 -1.56
N GLU A 145 -2.28 0.53 -1.48
CA GLU A 145 -3.40 1.30 -2.05
C GLU A 145 -3.44 1.16 -3.58
N ASP A 146 -2.29 1.28 -4.25
CA ASP A 146 -2.17 1.09 -5.71
C ASP A 146 -2.60 -0.32 -6.12
N ALA A 147 -2.20 -1.34 -5.36
CA ALA A 147 -2.63 -2.72 -5.60
C ALA A 147 -4.14 -2.89 -5.41
N LEU A 148 -4.74 -2.26 -4.39
CA LEU A 148 -6.18 -2.28 -4.15
C LEU A 148 -6.94 -1.63 -5.32
N ILE A 149 -6.45 -0.47 -5.81
CA ILE A 149 -7.01 0.22 -6.98
C ILE A 149 -6.95 -0.67 -8.20
N HIS A 150 -5.81 -1.34 -8.45
CA HIS A 150 -5.67 -2.27 -9.57
C HIS A 150 -6.65 -3.45 -9.47
N PHE A 151 -6.78 -4.07 -8.30
CA PHE A 151 -7.73 -5.17 -8.12
C PHE A 151 -9.19 -4.70 -8.31
N LYS A 152 -9.52 -3.48 -7.88
CA LYS A 152 -10.84 -2.88 -8.10
C LYS A 152 -11.13 -2.72 -9.60
N THR A 153 -10.18 -2.22 -10.38
CA THR A 153 -10.38 -2.05 -11.83
C THR A 153 -10.54 -3.39 -12.54
N GLU A 154 -9.75 -4.40 -12.18
CA GLU A 154 -9.91 -5.77 -12.70
C GLU A 154 -11.29 -6.36 -12.36
N LEU A 155 -11.74 -6.22 -11.10
CA LEU A 155 -13.06 -6.68 -10.68
C LEU A 155 -14.18 -5.96 -11.42
N ALA A 156 -14.04 -4.66 -11.69
CA ALA A 156 -15.02 -3.89 -12.43
C ALA A 156 -15.15 -4.36 -13.89
N VAL A 157 -14.05 -4.73 -14.55
CA VAL A 157 -14.09 -5.31 -15.90
C VAL A 157 -14.85 -6.64 -15.90
N VAL A 158 -14.54 -7.54 -14.95
CA VAL A 158 -15.22 -8.83 -14.82
C VAL A 158 -16.72 -8.66 -14.50
N GLU A 159 -17.07 -7.68 -13.67
CA GLU A 159 -18.46 -7.36 -13.35
C GLU A 159 -19.24 -6.85 -14.57
N GLN A 160 -18.60 -6.07 -15.43
CA GLN A 160 -19.18 -5.61 -16.69
C GLN A 160 -19.36 -6.75 -17.70
N GLU A 161 -18.40 -7.67 -17.83
CA GLU A 161 -18.57 -8.85 -18.67
C GLU A 161 -19.70 -9.76 -18.13
N MET A 162 -19.77 -9.94 -16.82
CA MET A 162 -20.85 -10.72 -16.18
C MET A 162 -22.23 -10.09 -16.42
N LYS A 163 -22.33 -8.74 -16.39
CA LYS A 163 -23.56 -8.02 -16.75
C LYS A 163 -24.03 -8.36 -18.16
N VAL A 164 -23.12 -8.38 -19.13
CA VAL A 164 -23.44 -8.75 -20.52
C VAL A 164 -23.93 -10.20 -20.59
N LEU A 165 -23.24 -11.13 -19.92
CA LEU A 165 -23.65 -12.54 -19.90
C LEU A 165 -25.03 -12.74 -19.26
N VAL A 166 -25.35 -12.00 -18.19
CA VAL A 166 -26.68 -12.02 -17.56
C VAL A 166 -27.75 -11.52 -18.53
N ALA A 167 -27.50 -10.43 -19.25
CA ALA A 167 -28.44 -9.90 -20.23
C ALA A 167 -28.71 -10.90 -21.36
N LEU A 168 -27.67 -11.52 -21.93
CA LEU A 168 -27.80 -12.57 -22.94
C LEU A 168 -28.58 -13.79 -22.41
N ALA A 169 -28.30 -14.21 -21.16
CA ALA A 169 -29.01 -15.32 -20.55
C ALA A 169 -30.50 -15.00 -20.29
N ASP A 170 -30.83 -13.75 -19.99
CA ASP A 170 -32.21 -13.27 -19.81
C ASP A 170 -32.97 -13.25 -21.14
N GLU A 171 -32.34 -12.80 -22.23
CA GLU A 171 -32.90 -12.90 -23.58
C GLU A 171 -33.17 -14.35 -23.97
N ILE A 172 -32.22 -15.26 -23.74
CA ILE A 172 -32.38 -16.71 -24.02
C ILE A 172 -33.50 -17.31 -23.17
N ALA A 173 -33.63 -16.89 -21.90
CA ALA A 173 -34.71 -17.36 -21.04
C ALA A 173 -36.09 -16.88 -21.52
N LYS A 174 -36.16 -15.71 -22.16
CA LYS A 174 -37.40 -15.10 -22.70
C LYS A 174 -37.77 -15.56 -24.11
N ALA A 175 -36.80 -15.97 -24.93
CA ALA A 175 -36.99 -16.35 -26.33
C ALA A 175 -37.79 -17.67 -26.56
N GLY A 176 -38.30 -18.28 -25.49
CA GLY A 176 -39.03 -19.55 -25.52
C GLY A 176 -38.12 -20.74 -25.17
N ILE A 177 -38.74 -21.83 -24.69
CA ILE A 177 -38.00 -23.04 -24.29
C ILE A 177 -37.92 -23.97 -25.50
N PRO A 178 -36.72 -24.25 -26.05
CA PRO A 178 -36.55 -25.24 -27.10
C PRO A 178 -37.10 -26.61 -26.72
N GLU A 179 -37.71 -27.32 -27.66
CA GLU A 179 -38.14 -28.71 -27.49
C GLU A 179 -36.96 -29.58 -27.05
N GLY A 180 -37.20 -30.46 -26.06
CA GLY A 180 -36.16 -31.31 -25.48
C GLY A 180 -35.24 -30.61 -24.47
N SER A 181 -35.51 -29.35 -24.09
CA SER A 181 -34.72 -28.65 -23.06
C SER A 181 -34.68 -29.41 -21.74
N ARG A 182 -33.48 -29.72 -21.26
CA ARG A 182 -33.29 -30.38 -19.97
C ARG A 182 -33.74 -29.50 -18.81
N LYS A 183 -34.19 -30.15 -17.73
CA LYS A 183 -34.43 -29.49 -16.44
C LYS A 183 -33.35 -29.85 -15.43
N ILE A 184 -33.02 -28.89 -14.57
CA ILE A 184 -32.10 -29.03 -13.43
C ILE A 184 -32.88 -28.54 -12.20
N ASN A 185 -33.07 -29.42 -11.21
CA ASN A 185 -33.85 -29.12 -10.00
C ASN A 185 -35.24 -28.52 -10.30
N GLY A 186 -35.93 -29.04 -11.32
CA GLY A 186 -37.25 -28.59 -11.74
C GLY A 186 -37.29 -27.31 -12.60
N LYS A 187 -36.18 -26.59 -12.77
CA LYS A 187 -36.06 -25.41 -13.66
C LYS A 187 -35.46 -25.79 -15.00
N PHE A 188 -35.87 -25.13 -16.08
CA PHE A 188 -35.22 -25.31 -17.39
C PHE A 188 -33.77 -24.81 -17.36
N ILE A 189 -32.90 -25.40 -18.17
CA ILE A 189 -31.46 -25.06 -18.18
C ILE A 189 -31.19 -23.56 -18.37
N GLN A 190 -31.99 -22.88 -19.20
CA GLN A 190 -31.87 -21.46 -19.50
C GLN A 190 -32.13 -20.60 -18.25
N SER A 191 -33.26 -20.82 -17.58
CA SER A 191 -33.60 -20.11 -16.34
C SER A 191 -32.67 -20.48 -15.18
N HIS A 192 -32.18 -21.72 -15.13
CA HIS A 192 -31.19 -22.13 -14.15
C HIS A 192 -29.86 -21.39 -14.36
N LEU A 193 -29.37 -21.30 -15.60
CA LEU A 193 -28.15 -20.55 -15.94
C LEU A 193 -28.27 -19.08 -15.55
N LEU A 194 -29.35 -18.41 -15.94
CA LEU A 194 -29.62 -17.01 -15.57
C LEU A 194 -29.51 -16.82 -14.05
N SER A 195 -30.22 -17.64 -13.27
CA SER A 195 -30.19 -17.53 -11.80
C SER A 195 -28.79 -17.73 -11.19
N ARG A 196 -27.95 -18.55 -11.82
CA ARG A 196 -26.57 -18.79 -11.37
C ARG A 196 -25.67 -17.60 -11.70
N LEU A 197 -25.82 -17.01 -12.88
CA LEU A 197 -25.07 -15.82 -13.30
C LEU A 197 -25.44 -14.61 -12.45
N GLU A 198 -26.72 -14.40 -12.14
CA GLU A 198 -27.17 -13.33 -11.24
C GLU A 198 -26.55 -13.45 -9.83
N VAL A 199 -26.42 -14.66 -9.30
CA VAL A 199 -25.77 -14.90 -8.00
C VAL A 199 -24.29 -14.51 -8.05
N VAL A 200 -23.59 -14.86 -9.13
CA VAL A 200 -22.18 -14.48 -9.32
C VAL A 200 -22.04 -12.96 -9.49
N GLN A 201 -22.89 -12.34 -10.29
CA GLN A 201 -22.93 -10.89 -10.49
C GLN A 201 -23.13 -10.15 -9.16
N LYS A 202 -24.12 -10.56 -8.36
CA LYS A 202 -24.38 -9.97 -7.03
C LYS A 202 -23.17 -10.12 -6.09
N LYS A 203 -22.49 -11.26 -6.14
CA LYS A 203 -21.28 -11.48 -5.33
C LYS A 203 -20.14 -10.55 -5.75
N LEU A 204 -19.90 -10.40 -7.06
CA LEU A 204 -18.90 -9.46 -7.59
C LEU A 204 -19.22 -8.02 -7.20
N GLN A 205 -20.48 -7.60 -7.34
CA GLN A 205 -20.93 -6.28 -6.93
C GLN A 205 -20.72 -6.04 -5.42
N GLY A 206 -20.94 -7.06 -4.59
CA GLY A 206 -20.63 -7.00 -3.16
C GLY A 206 -19.13 -6.79 -2.90
N GLN A 207 -18.27 -7.55 -3.58
CA GLN A 207 -16.82 -7.41 -3.44
C GLN A 207 -16.30 -6.03 -3.86
N ILE A 208 -16.84 -5.46 -4.95
CA ILE A 208 -16.48 -4.10 -5.38
C ILE A 208 -16.86 -3.08 -4.29
N LYS A 209 -18.06 -3.20 -3.69
CA LYS A 209 -18.48 -2.33 -2.58
C LYS A 209 -17.60 -2.47 -1.34
N ASP A 210 -17.17 -3.69 -1.01
CA ASP A 210 -16.25 -3.92 0.10
C ASP A 210 -14.89 -3.25 -0.15
N VAL A 211 -14.40 -3.28 -1.39
CA VAL A 211 -13.18 -2.61 -1.80
C VAL A 211 -13.35 -1.08 -1.77
N ASP A 212 -14.50 -0.56 -2.23
CA ASP A 212 -14.84 0.87 -2.15
C ASP A 212 -14.87 1.38 -0.71
N ALA A 213 -15.41 0.60 0.22
CA ALA A 213 -15.43 0.93 1.65
C ALA A 213 -14.05 0.86 2.32
N ALA A 214 -13.14 0.05 1.76
CA ALA A 214 -11.77 -0.07 2.27
C ALA A 214 -10.85 1.02 1.72
N GLN A 215 -11.12 1.53 0.52
CA GLN A 215 -10.34 2.56 -0.16
C GLN A 215 -10.38 3.89 0.62
N SER A 216 -9.21 4.51 0.79
CA SER A 216 -9.10 5.86 1.35
C SER A 216 -9.33 6.92 0.27
N LYS A 217 -9.90 8.05 0.65
CA LYS A 217 -10.21 9.20 -0.22
C LYS A 217 -9.58 10.46 0.35
N GLU A 218 -9.10 11.31 -0.55
CA GLU A 218 -8.62 12.64 -0.21
C GLU A 218 -9.82 13.56 0.07
N VAL A 219 -9.90 14.07 1.29
CA VAL A 219 -10.98 14.93 1.77
C VAL A 219 -10.39 16.29 2.13
N PRO A 220 -10.68 17.34 1.35
CA PRO A 220 -10.23 18.68 1.68
C PRO A 220 -10.99 19.19 2.90
N VAL A 221 -10.26 19.67 3.90
CA VAL A 221 -10.81 20.31 5.09
C VAL A 221 -10.32 21.75 5.12
N VAL A 222 -11.25 22.67 5.32
CA VAL A 222 -10.99 24.12 5.27
C VAL A 222 -11.54 24.80 6.51
N TRP A 223 -10.79 25.75 7.04
CA TRP A 223 -11.25 26.67 8.08
C TRP A 223 -10.93 28.09 7.65
N ILE A 224 -11.85 29.03 7.89
CA ILE A 224 -11.71 30.42 7.45
C ILE A 224 -11.83 31.34 8.65
N GLY A 225 -10.84 32.20 8.86
CA GLY A 225 -10.86 33.17 9.96
C GLY A 225 -9.52 33.86 10.18
N MET A 226 -9.44 34.62 11.26
CA MET A 226 -8.19 35.21 11.74
C MET A 226 -7.63 34.30 12.83
N ALA A 227 -6.52 33.64 12.52
CA ALA A 227 -5.79 32.77 13.44
C ALA A 227 -4.31 32.76 13.08
N GLU A 228 -3.45 32.39 14.03
CA GLU A 228 -2.03 32.12 13.77
C GLU A 228 -1.82 30.66 13.37
N SER A 229 -2.49 29.74 14.04
CA SER A 229 -2.38 28.31 13.84
C SER A 229 -3.74 27.61 13.95
N VAL A 230 -3.99 26.67 13.03
CA VAL A 230 -5.22 25.88 13.01
C VAL A 230 -4.88 24.41 12.86
N GLN A 231 -5.47 23.59 13.71
CA GLN A 231 -5.34 22.14 13.69
C GLN A 231 -6.72 21.50 13.69
N VAL A 232 -6.95 20.50 12.84
CA VAL A 232 -8.17 19.70 12.86
C VAL A 232 -7.94 18.45 13.68
N MET A 233 -8.80 18.22 14.67
CA MET A 233 -8.84 17.01 15.50
C MET A 233 -10.14 16.27 15.20
N GLY A 234 -10.17 14.95 15.33
CA GLY A 234 -11.43 14.24 15.14
C GLY A 234 -11.43 12.77 15.50
N SER A 235 -12.55 12.11 15.24
CA SER A 235 -12.70 10.68 15.51
C SER A 235 -11.87 9.79 14.58
N PHE A 236 -11.34 10.33 13.48
CA PHE A 236 -10.53 9.58 12.51
C PHE A 236 -9.21 9.05 13.08
N ASP A 237 -8.65 9.73 14.08
CA ASP A 237 -7.43 9.33 14.81
C ASP A 237 -7.69 9.13 16.32
N GLY A 238 -8.97 9.06 16.71
CA GLY A 238 -9.37 8.93 18.11
C GLY A 238 -9.06 10.17 18.96
N TRP A 239 -9.08 11.37 18.37
CA TRP A 239 -8.84 12.65 19.07
C TRP A 239 -7.44 12.77 19.68
N SER A 240 -6.42 12.21 19.01
CA SER A 240 -5.08 12.09 19.59
C SER A 240 -4.09 13.13 19.09
N GLN A 241 -3.82 13.16 17.78
CA GLN A 241 -2.80 14.00 17.16
C GLN A 241 -3.40 15.10 16.29
N GLY A 242 -4.42 14.80 15.51
CA GLY A 242 -4.97 15.68 14.48
C GLY A 242 -3.97 16.06 13.38
N GLU A 243 -4.37 17.01 12.54
CA GLU A 243 -3.59 17.48 11.39
C GLU A 243 -3.57 19.01 11.33
N HIS A 244 -2.40 19.58 11.05
CA HIS A 244 -2.25 21.03 10.90
C HIS A 244 -2.74 21.49 9.53
N LEU A 245 -3.40 22.65 9.51
CA LEU A 245 -3.85 23.29 8.29
C LEU A 245 -2.83 24.31 7.81
N SER A 246 -2.60 24.33 6.49
CA SER A 246 -1.72 25.30 5.84
C SER A 246 -2.47 26.62 5.64
N PRO A 247 -1.90 27.77 6.05
CA PRO A 247 -2.51 29.07 5.81
C PRO A 247 -2.34 29.51 4.35
N GLU A 248 -3.42 30.04 3.78
CA GLU A 248 -3.51 30.67 2.47
C GLU A 248 -4.07 32.09 2.67
N TYR A 249 -3.25 33.11 2.39
CA TYR A 249 -3.63 34.50 2.63
C TYR A 249 -4.49 35.04 1.48
N THR A 250 -5.75 35.37 1.77
CA THR A 250 -6.71 35.91 0.79
C THR A 250 -6.93 37.43 0.95
N GLY A 251 -6.06 38.11 1.70
CA GLY A 251 -6.09 39.57 1.87
C GLY A 251 -6.94 40.07 3.04
N SER A 252 -8.21 39.68 3.12
CA SER A 252 -9.14 40.11 4.19
C SER A 252 -9.33 39.08 5.31
N TYR A 253 -9.06 37.82 5.04
CA TYR A 253 -9.07 36.70 5.98
C TYR A 253 -8.04 35.65 5.54
N THR A 254 -7.65 34.79 6.47
CA THR A 254 -6.77 33.66 6.17
C THR A 254 -7.62 32.41 6.01
N LYS A 255 -7.41 31.72 4.89
CA LYS A 255 -8.02 30.42 4.64
C LYS A 255 -7.01 29.35 5.02
N PHE A 256 -7.37 28.51 5.97
CA PHE A 256 -6.57 27.37 6.39
C PHE A 256 -7.08 26.14 5.68
N SER A 257 -6.21 25.34 5.08
CA SER A 257 -6.62 24.12 4.37
C SER A 257 -5.67 22.94 4.59
N THR A 258 -6.23 21.73 4.57
CA THR A 258 -5.49 20.47 4.58
C THR A 258 -6.26 19.39 3.82
N THR A 259 -5.57 18.31 3.46
CA THR A 259 -6.18 17.15 2.80
C THR A 259 -6.03 15.94 3.70
N LEU A 260 -7.15 15.39 4.18
CA LEU A 260 -7.18 14.19 5.00
C LEU A 260 -7.40 12.95 4.11
N LEU A 261 -6.68 11.86 4.39
CA LEU A 261 -6.91 10.56 3.75
C LEU A 261 -7.85 9.73 4.64
N LEU A 262 -9.14 9.72 4.31
CA LEU A 262 -10.18 9.08 5.12
C LEU A 262 -10.93 8.01 4.32
N ARG A 263 -11.36 6.95 5.00
CA ARG A 263 -12.26 5.96 4.38
C ARG A 263 -13.69 6.50 4.36
N PRO A 264 -14.57 5.98 3.49
CA PRO A 264 -15.98 6.32 3.54
C PRO A 264 -16.57 6.09 4.94
N GLY A 265 -17.26 7.09 5.46
CA GLY A 265 -17.68 7.09 6.85
C GLY A 265 -18.14 8.45 7.36
N ARG A 266 -18.55 8.45 8.63
CA ARG A 266 -18.95 9.66 9.35
C ARG A 266 -17.94 9.94 10.43
N TYR A 267 -17.35 11.12 10.39
CA TYR A 267 -16.31 11.56 11.30
C TYR A 267 -16.75 12.80 12.06
N GLU A 268 -16.53 12.81 13.37
CA GLU A 268 -16.69 14.00 14.18
C GLU A 268 -15.35 14.73 14.18
N ILE A 269 -15.36 16.03 13.91
CA ILE A 269 -14.16 16.85 13.89
C ILE A 269 -14.37 18.13 14.70
N LYS A 270 -13.28 18.72 15.17
CA LYS A 270 -13.26 20.02 15.83
C LYS A 270 -11.93 20.70 15.55
N PHE A 271 -11.94 22.03 15.52
CA PHE A 271 -10.76 22.81 15.22
C PHE A 271 -10.14 23.32 16.51
N LEU A 272 -8.82 23.16 16.65
CA LEU A 272 -8.03 23.81 17.66
C LEU A 272 -7.38 25.03 16.99
N VAL A 273 -7.88 26.22 17.31
CA VAL A 273 -7.50 27.49 16.71
C VAL A 273 -6.81 28.31 17.78
N ASP A 274 -5.50 28.55 17.64
CA ASP A 274 -4.67 29.26 18.63
C ASP A 274 -4.80 28.70 20.06
N GLY A 275 -4.99 27.38 20.17
CA GLY A 275 -5.17 26.67 21.44
C GLY A 275 -6.60 26.63 21.97
N GLU A 276 -7.57 27.26 21.30
CA GLU A 276 -8.99 27.25 21.67
C GLU A 276 -9.82 26.34 20.76
N TRP A 277 -10.76 25.61 21.36
CA TRP A 277 -11.65 24.71 20.65
C TRP A 277 -12.77 25.48 19.94
N GLN A 278 -12.80 25.41 18.61
CA GLN A 278 -13.76 26.10 17.76
C GLN A 278 -14.50 25.13 16.82
N ILE A 279 -15.71 25.55 16.45
CA ILE A 279 -16.58 24.88 15.49
C ILE A 279 -16.61 25.73 14.22
N SER A 280 -16.32 25.11 13.09
CA SER A 280 -16.36 25.78 11.81
C SER A 280 -17.82 25.90 11.33
N PRO A 281 -18.25 27.06 10.82
CA PRO A 281 -19.56 27.22 10.19
C PRO A 281 -19.65 26.49 8.84
N GLU A 282 -18.51 26.13 8.23
CA GLU A 282 -18.44 25.46 6.92
C GLU A 282 -18.90 24.00 6.96
N PHE A 283 -18.99 23.40 8.15
CA PHE A 283 -19.38 22.01 8.31
C PHE A 283 -20.66 21.88 9.13
N PRO A 284 -21.54 20.92 8.78
CA PRO A 284 -22.66 20.54 9.64
C PRO A 284 -22.19 20.24 11.06
N THR A 285 -23.08 20.39 12.04
CA THR A 285 -22.75 20.15 13.45
C THR A 285 -23.57 19.01 14.03
N VAL A 286 -22.99 18.30 15.00
CA VAL A 286 -23.61 17.18 15.72
C VAL A 286 -23.34 17.33 17.22
N GLY A 287 -24.30 16.90 18.04
CA GLY A 287 -24.25 17.05 19.49
C GLY A 287 -24.79 18.40 19.99
N GLU A 288 -24.80 18.57 21.31
CA GLU A 288 -25.37 19.73 21.99
C GLU A 288 -24.39 20.29 23.04
N GLY A 289 -24.47 21.61 23.26
CA GLY A 289 -23.68 22.32 24.27
C GLY A 289 -22.16 22.23 24.02
N VAL A 290 -21.41 21.88 25.06
CA VAL A 290 -19.94 21.80 25.04
C VAL A 290 -19.40 20.64 24.20
N MET A 291 -20.21 19.60 23.99
CA MET A 291 -19.88 18.42 23.20
C MET A 291 -20.24 18.58 21.72
N LYS A 292 -20.64 19.80 21.31
CA LYS A 292 -20.92 20.10 19.90
C LYS A 292 -19.64 19.97 19.08
N ASN A 293 -19.71 19.16 18.03
CA ASN A 293 -18.64 18.87 17.07
C ASN A 293 -19.13 19.18 15.64
N ASN A 294 -18.20 19.35 14.70
CA ASN A 294 -18.50 19.34 13.28
C ASN A 294 -18.61 17.89 12.77
N LEU A 295 -19.46 17.65 11.78
CA LEU A 295 -19.65 16.36 11.14
C LEU A 295 -19.06 16.40 9.73
N LEU A 296 -18.08 15.54 9.49
CA LEU A 296 -17.48 15.30 8.18
C LEU A 296 -17.99 13.96 7.65
N VAL A 297 -18.68 13.99 6.51
CA VAL A 297 -19.19 12.78 5.84
C VAL A 297 -18.35 12.53 4.60
N VAL A 298 -17.77 11.33 4.52
CA VAL A 298 -17.00 10.85 3.39
C VAL A 298 -17.84 9.80 2.68
N GLU A 299 -18.26 10.11 1.46
CA GLU A 299 -18.93 9.17 0.54
C GLU A 299 -17.91 8.34 -0.21
#